data_AF-A0A927J335-F1
#
_entry.id   AF-A0A927J335-F1
#
_cell.length_a   1.000
_cell.length_b   1.000
_cell.length_c   1.000
_cell.angle_alpha   90.00
_cell.angle_beta   90.00
_cell.angle_gamma   90.00
#
_symmetry.space_group_name_H-M   'P 1'
#
loop_
_entity.id
_entity.type
_entity.pdbx_description
1 polymer ?
#
loop_
_entity_poly.entity_id
_entity_poly.type
_entity_poly.pdbx_seq_one_letter_code
_entity_poly.pdbx_strand_id
1 'polypeptide(L)'
;MSDFLYIAWLFPIIFMFHEFEEIIFFKSWIKKNKGYLSERYPKLAKRFLSHIEGLSVPAFTVAVAEEFLLLSIVTVLAVIFNWYLLWLAIFMGYFIHLLVHIVPCLIIRRYVPGICTTVLSLIYCIYSLCFIFENNLFETEQIFIWTIIGCVIVGFNLIFAHKAAFWLQKRRII
;
A
#
# COMPACT_ATOMS: atom_id res chain seq x y z
N MET A 1 14.42 -22.42 3.33
CA MET A 1 13.20 -22.38 2.48
C MET A 1 11.92 -22.27 3.30
N SER A 2 11.74 -23.04 4.39
CA SER A 2 10.59 -22.90 5.33
C SER A 2 10.38 -21.46 5.78
N ASP A 3 11.45 -20.76 6.11
CA ASP A 3 11.37 -19.44 6.73
C ASP A 3 10.91 -18.37 5.73
N PHE A 4 11.30 -18.52 4.46
CA PHE A 4 10.81 -17.67 3.38
C PHE A 4 9.33 -17.87 3.08
N LEU A 5 8.81 -19.10 3.26
CA LEU A 5 7.37 -19.35 3.12
C LEU A 5 6.58 -18.60 4.19
N TYR A 6 7.06 -18.55 5.44
CA TYR A 6 6.41 -17.75 6.48
C TYR A 6 6.45 -16.26 6.15
N ILE A 7 7.57 -15.76 5.65
CA ILE A 7 7.67 -14.37 5.16
C ILE A 7 6.62 -14.13 4.08
N ALA A 8 6.55 -14.99 3.06
CA ALA A 8 5.62 -14.83 1.95
C ALA A 8 4.16 -14.81 2.40
N TRP A 9 3.76 -15.75 3.27
CA TRP A 9 2.39 -15.84 3.79
C TRP A 9 2.02 -14.75 4.79
N LEU A 10 2.99 -14.18 5.49
CA LEU A 10 2.75 -13.08 6.42
C LEU A 10 2.49 -11.76 5.69
N PHE A 11 2.93 -11.62 4.44
CA PHE A 11 2.82 -10.37 3.69
C PHE A 11 1.37 -9.87 3.52
N PRO A 12 0.40 -10.67 3.02
CA PRO A 12 -0.99 -10.21 2.91
C PRO A 12 -1.60 -9.79 4.25
N ILE A 13 -1.19 -10.44 5.36
CA ILE A 13 -1.69 -10.15 6.70
C ILE A 13 -1.16 -8.78 7.16
N ILE A 14 0.14 -8.53 7.01
CA ILE A 14 0.77 -7.25 7.36
C ILE A 14 0.21 -6.10 6.52
N PHE A 15 0.04 -6.34 5.22
CA PHE A 15 -0.62 -5.41 4.31
C PHE A 15 -2.01 -5.03 4.85
N MET A 16 -2.84 -6.02 5.19
CA MET A 16 -4.22 -5.74 5.64
C MET A 16 -4.26 -4.99 6.97
N PHE A 17 -3.34 -5.25 7.90
CA PHE A 17 -3.24 -4.46 9.13
C PHE A 17 -2.98 -2.97 8.86
N HIS A 18 -2.09 -2.68 7.92
CA HIS A 18 -1.82 -1.31 7.50
C HIS A 18 -3.04 -0.65 6.87
N GLU A 19 -3.67 -1.34 5.93
CA GLU A 19 -4.87 -0.83 5.25
C GLU A 19 -6.08 -0.66 6.20
N PHE A 20 -6.21 -1.47 7.24
CA PHE A 20 -7.25 -1.26 8.25
C PHE A 20 -7.12 0.07 8.98
N GLU A 21 -5.90 0.49 9.32
CA GLU A 21 -5.68 1.81 9.94
C GLU A 21 -6.14 2.92 8.99
N GLU A 22 -5.81 2.81 7.70
CA GLU A 22 -6.25 3.78 6.69
C GLU A 22 -7.77 3.80 6.53
N ILE A 23 -8.42 2.64 6.37
CA ILE A 23 -9.88 2.53 6.20
C ILE A 23 -10.61 3.19 7.38
N ILE A 24 -10.18 2.93 8.61
CA ILE A 24 -10.86 3.38 9.83
C ILE A 24 -10.66 4.88 10.04
N PHE A 25 -9.43 5.38 9.87
CA PHE A 25 -9.06 6.71 10.36
C PHE A 25 -8.89 7.77 9.26
N PHE A 26 -8.52 7.39 8.03
CA PHE A 26 -8.10 8.36 7.00
C PHE A 26 -9.17 9.42 6.69
N LYS A 27 -10.41 9.01 6.40
CA LYS A 27 -11.49 9.95 6.08
C LYS A 27 -11.83 10.88 7.24
N SER A 28 -11.91 10.34 8.45
CA SER A 28 -12.19 11.11 9.67
C SER A 28 -11.07 12.11 9.95
N TRP A 29 -9.82 11.72 9.74
CA TRP A 29 -8.65 12.59 9.91
C TRP A 29 -8.64 13.74 8.91
N ILE A 30 -8.93 13.48 7.64
CA ILE A 30 -9.04 14.51 6.60
C ILE A 30 -10.10 15.54 6.98
N LYS A 31 -11.29 15.10 7.39
CA LYS A 31 -12.38 15.99 7.81
C LYS A 31 -11.97 16.89 8.98
N LYS A 32 -11.26 16.35 9.97
CA LYS A 32 -10.78 17.10 11.15
C LYS A 32 -9.66 18.09 10.81
N ASN A 33 -8.78 17.75 9.86
CA ASN A 33 -7.60 18.56 9.53
C ASN A 33 -7.76 19.44 8.29
N LYS A 34 -8.91 19.39 7.60
CA LYS A 34 -9.18 20.13 6.34
C LYS A 34 -8.81 21.61 6.42
N GLY A 35 -9.26 22.30 7.47
CA GLY A 35 -8.99 23.73 7.66
C GLY A 35 -7.50 24.02 7.75
N TYR A 36 -6.80 23.30 8.63
CA TYR A 36 -5.35 23.40 8.79
C TYR A 36 -4.58 23.09 7.50
N LEU A 37 -4.95 22.03 6.78
CA LEU A 37 -4.30 21.65 5.52
C LEU A 37 -4.52 22.69 4.43
N SER A 38 -5.72 23.28 4.37
CA SER A 38 -6.07 24.30 3.37
C SER A 38 -5.34 25.62 3.61
N GLU A 39 -5.12 25.98 4.87
CA GLU A 39 -4.39 27.19 5.25
C GLU A 39 -2.88 27.04 5.06
N ARG A 40 -2.30 25.94 5.55
CA ARG A 40 -0.84 25.75 5.56
C ARG A 40 -0.29 25.16 4.26
N TYR A 41 -1.09 24.36 3.55
CA TYR A 41 -0.68 23.67 2.32
C TYR A 41 -1.71 23.85 1.20
N PRO A 42 -2.06 25.10 0.79
CA PRO A 42 -3.19 25.38 -0.09
C PRO A 42 -3.12 24.69 -1.46
N LYS A 43 -1.92 24.54 -2.04
CA LYS A 43 -1.72 23.82 -3.32
C LYS A 43 -1.98 22.31 -3.18
N LEU A 44 -1.51 21.70 -2.09
CA LEU A 44 -1.74 20.28 -1.79
C LEU A 44 -3.21 20.04 -1.48
N ALA A 45 -3.79 20.88 -0.62
CA ALA A 45 -5.20 20.86 -0.26
C ALA A 45 -6.11 20.91 -1.50
N LYS A 46 -5.87 21.84 -2.43
CA LYS A 46 -6.69 21.99 -3.64
C LYS A 46 -6.67 20.78 -4.56
N ARG A 47 -5.57 20.04 -4.66
CA ARG A 47 -5.47 18.82 -5.50
C ARG A 47 -5.91 17.56 -4.78
N PHE A 48 -5.52 17.41 -3.51
CA PHE A 48 -5.64 16.17 -2.75
C PHE A 48 -7.01 16.06 -2.07
N LEU A 49 -7.49 17.14 -1.44
CA LEU A 49 -8.77 17.11 -0.71
C LEU A 49 -9.95 16.96 -1.67
N SER A 50 -9.90 17.58 -2.86
CA SER A 50 -10.99 17.45 -3.85
C SER A 50 -11.21 16.02 -4.33
N HIS A 51 -10.14 15.22 -4.39
CA HIS A 51 -10.22 13.82 -4.83
C HIS A 51 -10.67 12.91 -3.68
N ILE A 52 -10.13 13.13 -2.48
CA ILE A 52 -10.40 12.29 -1.31
C ILE A 52 -11.78 12.55 -0.72
N GLU A 53 -12.28 13.79 -0.75
CA GLU A 53 -13.65 14.09 -0.31
C GLU A 53 -14.70 13.41 -1.18
N GLY A 54 -14.39 13.20 -2.45
CA GLY A 54 -15.25 12.49 -3.39
C GLY A 54 -15.33 10.98 -3.15
N LEU A 55 -14.35 10.37 -2.48
CA LEU A 55 -14.29 8.92 -2.26
C LEU A 55 -15.00 8.55 -0.96
N SER A 56 -16.02 7.68 -1.04
CA SER A 56 -16.71 7.14 0.13
C SER A 56 -15.81 6.12 0.87
N VAL A 57 -16.07 5.86 2.16
CA VAL A 57 -15.36 4.77 2.87
C VAL A 57 -15.62 3.44 2.17
N PRO A 58 -16.86 3.07 1.79
CA PRO A 58 -17.09 1.86 1.00
C PRO A 58 -16.30 1.79 -0.30
N ALA A 59 -16.21 2.89 -1.06
CA ALA A 59 -15.45 2.93 -2.30
C ALA A 59 -13.94 2.74 -2.05
N PHE A 60 -13.39 3.37 -1.01
CA PHE A 60 -12.01 3.13 -0.59
C PHE A 60 -11.79 1.67 -0.18
N THR A 61 -12.69 1.10 0.63
CA THR A 61 -12.61 -0.30 1.05
C THR A 61 -12.66 -1.27 -0.13
N VAL A 62 -13.40 -0.96 -1.21
CA VAL A 62 -13.40 -1.78 -2.42
C VAL A 62 -12.05 -1.76 -3.13
N ALA A 63 -11.40 -0.59 -3.22
CA ALA A 63 -10.05 -0.50 -3.79
C ALA A 63 -9.05 -1.33 -2.97
N VAL A 64 -9.08 -1.19 -1.64
CA VAL A 64 -8.24 -1.99 -0.73
C VAL A 64 -8.53 -3.49 -0.85
N ALA A 65 -9.79 -3.89 -0.96
CA ALA A 65 -10.18 -5.30 -1.11
C ALA A 65 -9.65 -5.91 -2.42
N GLU A 66 -9.63 -5.12 -3.50
CA GLU A 66 -9.06 -5.51 -4.78
C GLU A 66 -7.56 -5.75 -4.67
N GLU A 67 -6.82 -4.82 -4.06
CA GLU A 67 -5.38 -4.94 -3.84
C GLU A 67 -5.03 -6.13 -2.95
N PHE A 68 -5.77 -6.33 -1.86
CA PHE A 68 -5.60 -7.47 -0.97
C PHE A 68 -5.83 -8.80 -1.69
N LEU A 69 -6.85 -8.88 -2.55
CA LEU A 69 -7.14 -10.08 -3.33
C LEU A 69 -6.02 -10.39 -4.33
N LEU A 70 -5.56 -9.38 -5.07
CA LEU A 70 -4.43 -9.54 -6.01
C LEU A 70 -3.16 -9.99 -5.29
N LEU A 71 -2.81 -9.34 -4.18
CA LEU A 71 -1.66 -9.71 -3.36
C LEU A 71 -1.78 -11.15 -2.85
N SER A 72 -2.97 -11.55 -2.37
CA SER A 72 -3.23 -12.90 -1.89
C SER A 72 -3.07 -13.93 -3.02
N ILE A 73 -3.62 -13.66 -4.20
CA ILE A 73 -3.47 -14.53 -5.38
C ILE A 73 -2.00 -14.66 -5.76
N VAL A 74 -1.26 -13.55 -5.87
CA VAL A 74 0.16 -13.59 -6.20
C VAL A 74 0.95 -14.37 -5.15
N THR A 75 0.63 -14.23 -3.87
CA THR A 75 1.27 -14.99 -2.80
C THR A 75 1.01 -16.50 -2.94
N VAL A 76 -0.23 -16.90 -3.19
CA VAL A 76 -0.59 -18.30 -3.45
C VAL A 76 0.15 -18.84 -4.68
N LEU A 77 0.16 -18.09 -5.78
CA LEU A 77 0.85 -18.49 -7.01
C LEU A 77 2.36 -18.60 -6.81
N ALA A 78 2.96 -17.68 -6.05
CA ALA A 78 4.38 -17.71 -5.74
C ALA A 78 4.74 -18.97 -4.92
N VAL A 79 3.92 -19.33 -3.93
CA VAL A 79 4.16 -20.51 -3.09
C VAL A 79 3.95 -21.82 -3.85
N ILE A 80 2.91 -21.92 -4.68
CA ILE A 80 2.58 -23.16 -5.40
C ILE A 80 3.50 -23.38 -6.62
N PHE A 81 3.76 -22.32 -7.39
CA PHE A 81 4.47 -22.39 -8.68
C PHE A 81 5.90 -21.85 -8.62
N ASN A 82 6.38 -21.44 -7.45
CA ASN A 82 7.69 -20.80 -7.25
C ASN A 82 7.86 -19.47 -8.01
N TRP A 83 6.77 -18.73 -8.27
CA TRP A 83 6.77 -17.44 -8.97
C TRP A 83 7.12 -16.26 -8.06
N TYR A 84 8.22 -16.36 -7.31
CA TYR A 84 8.57 -15.39 -6.28
C TYR A 84 9.07 -14.05 -6.80
N LEU A 85 9.45 -13.94 -8.08
CA LEU A 85 9.83 -12.65 -8.68
C LEU A 85 8.64 -11.69 -8.76
N LEU A 86 7.44 -12.20 -9.06
CA LEU A 86 6.22 -11.38 -9.06
C LEU A 86 5.82 -10.99 -7.63
N TRP A 87 5.96 -11.91 -6.68
CA TRP A 87 5.77 -11.61 -5.26
C TRP A 87 6.73 -10.52 -4.78
N LEU A 88 8.01 -10.61 -5.14
CA LEU A 88 9.04 -9.62 -4.84
C LEU A 88 8.68 -8.25 -5.42
N ALA A 89 8.17 -8.20 -6.66
CA ALA A 89 7.76 -6.96 -7.30
C ALA A 89 6.66 -6.22 -6.52
N ILE A 90 5.63 -6.96 -6.08
CA ILE A 90 4.53 -6.39 -5.28
C ILE A 90 5.01 -6.04 -3.87
N PHE A 91 5.85 -6.88 -3.27
CA PHE A 91 6.47 -6.61 -1.97
C PHE A 91 7.28 -5.31 -1.98
N MET A 92 8.10 -5.09 -3.02
CA MET A 92 8.86 -3.85 -3.18
C MET A 92 7.95 -2.64 -3.44
N GLY A 93 6.86 -2.82 -4.20
CA GLY A 93 5.84 -1.80 -4.37
C GLY A 93 5.21 -1.37 -3.03
N TYR A 94 4.84 -2.34 -2.19
CA TYR A 94 4.34 -2.07 -0.84
C TYR A 94 5.38 -1.38 0.05
N PHE A 95 6.63 -1.85 0.04
CA PHE A 95 7.70 -1.21 0.80
C PHE A 95 7.87 0.27 0.43
N ILE A 96 7.81 0.60 -0.86
CA ILE A 96 7.86 1.98 -1.33
C ILE A 96 6.62 2.78 -0.91
N HIS A 97 5.42 2.19 -0.97
CA HIS A 97 4.18 2.79 -0.46
C HIS A 97 4.30 3.21 1.01
N LEU A 98 4.87 2.35 1.86
CA LEU A 98 5.14 2.67 3.26
C LEU A 98 6.06 3.90 3.40
N LEU A 99 7.10 4.01 2.56
CA LEU A 99 7.99 5.19 2.57
C LEU A 99 7.25 6.46 2.13
N VAL A 100 6.30 6.35 1.20
CA VAL A 100 5.45 7.47 0.77
C VAL A 100 4.62 8.01 1.93
N HIS A 101 4.19 7.17 2.88
CA HIS A 101 3.45 7.62 4.08
C HIS A 101 4.29 8.38 5.10
N ILE A 102 5.60 8.10 5.18
CA ILE A 102 6.51 8.81 6.09
C ILE A 102 6.64 10.29 5.69
N VAL A 103 6.71 10.57 4.38
CA VAL A 103 7.00 11.92 3.86
C VAL A 103 5.94 12.95 4.30
N PRO A 104 4.62 12.74 4.10
CA PRO A 104 3.59 13.63 4.63
C PRO A 104 3.63 13.76 6.15
N CYS A 105 3.92 12.70 6.89
CA CYS A 105 4.01 12.77 8.35
C CYS A 105 5.12 13.73 8.80
N LEU A 106 6.29 13.67 8.17
CA LEU A 106 7.43 14.56 8.47
C LEU A 106 7.14 16.02 8.08
N ILE A 107 6.44 16.25 6.97
CA ILE A 107 6.09 17.59 6.49
C ILE A 107 4.99 18.22 7.36
N ILE A 108 3.91 17.46 7.63
CA ILE A 108 2.73 17.93 8.36
C ILE A 108 3.03 18.03 9.86
N ARG A 109 4.00 17.25 10.38
CA ARG A 109 4.38 17.18 11.80
C ARG A 109 3.19 16.91 12.72
N ARG A 110 2.24 16.12 12.24
CA ARG A 110 1.09 15.60 12.99
C ARG A 110 0.91 14.15 12.62
N TYR A 111 0.21 13.41 13.47
CA TYR A 111 -0.26 12.07 13.15
C TYR A 111 -1.00 12.07 11.81
N VAL A 112 -0.68 11.11 10.94
CA VAL A 112 -1.39 10.81 9.69
C VAL A 112 -1.78 9.34 9.78
N PRO A 113 -3.06 8.98 9.53
CA PRO A 113 -3.50 7.59 9.52
C PRO A 113 -2.64 6.72 8.62
N GLY A 114 -2.30 5.54 9.13
CA GLY A 114 -1.39 4.59 8.51
C GLY A 114 0.03 4.66 9.09
N ILE A 115 0.41 5.70 9.84
CA ILE A 115 1.79 5.83 10.32
C ILE A 115 2.17 4.80 11.39
N CYS A 116 1.24 4.43 12.28
CA CYS A 116 1.53 3.48 13.35
C CYS A 116 1.77 2.09 12.76
N THR A 117 0.88 1.63 11.88
CA THR A 117 1.04 0.38 11.15
C THR A 117 2.16 0.44 10.11
N THR A 118 2.51 1.63 9.58
CA THR A 118 3.68 1.80 8.70
C THR A 118 4.95 1.41 9.41
N VAL A 119 5.14 1.84 10.67
CA VAL A 119 6.34 1.47 11.45
C VAL A 119 6.42 -0.05 11.64
N LEU A 120 5.31 -0.69 12.02
CA LEU A 120 5.25 -2.15 12.18
C LEU A 120 5.52 -2.88 10.85
N SER A 121 4.94 -2.39 9.76
CA SER A 121 5.10 -2.96 8.43
C SER A 121 6.52 -2.79 7.90
N LEU A 122 7.20 -1.68 8.21
CA LEU A 122 8.60 -1.47 7.85
C LEU A 122 9.52 -2.41 8.62
N ILE A 123 9.26 -2.70 9.89
CA ILE A 123 10.04 -3.71 10.63
C ILE A 123 9.97 -5.06 9.91
N TYR A 124 8.77 -5.49 9.52
CA TYR A 124 8.57 -6.69 8.73
C TYR A 124 9.28 -6.64 7.38
N CYS A 125 9.16 -5.53 6.64
CA CYS A 125 9.78 -5.40 5.31
C CYS A 125 11.31 -5.40 5.39
N ILE A 126 11.89 -4.67 6.34
CA ILE A 126 13.34 -4.62 6.56
C ILE A 126 13.87 -6.00 6.94
N TYR A 127 13.21 -6.69 7.88
CA TYR A 127 13.55 -8.06 8.23
C TYR A 127 13.53 -9.00 7.01
N SER A 128 12.46 -8.92 6.21
CA SER A 128 12.30 -9.74 5.01
C SER A 128 13.38 -9.46 3.97
N LEU A 129 13.74 -8.19 3.76
CA LEU A 129 14.84 -7.80 2.86
C LEU A 129 16.19 -8.30 3.36
N CYS A 130 16.50 -8.13 4.65
CA CYS A 130 17.73 -8.69 5.22
C CYS A 130 17.81 -10.20 5.00
N PHE A 131 16.72 -10.92 5.28
CA PHE A 131 16.63 -12.36 5.04
C PHE A 131 16.89 -12.72 3.57
N ILE A 132 16.28 -11.98 2.63
CA ILE A 132 16.47 -12.17 1.18
C ILE A 132 17.93 -11.99 0.77
N PHE A 133 18.59 -10.93 1.24
CA PHE A 133 19.98 -10.62 0.90
C PHE A 133 20.97 -11.59 1.55
N GLU A 134 20.80 -11.90 2.83
CA GLU A 134 21.70 -12.82 3.57
C GLU A 134 21.66 -14.24 2.99
N ASN A 135 20.50 -14.67 2.49
CA ASN A 135 20.33 -16.01 1.90
C ASN A 135 20.48 -16.02 0.37
N ASN A 136 20.81 -14.89 -0.26
CA ASN A 136 20.95 -14.74 -1.72
C ASN A 136 19.75 -15.32 -2.49
N LEU A 137 18.52 -15.06 -2.04
CA LEU A 137 17.31 -15.66 -2.64
C LEU A 137 17.02 -15.13 -4.04
N PHE A 138 17.48 -13.92 -4.35
CA PHE A 138 17.36 -13.28 -5.65
C PHE A 138 18.68 -12.58 -5.99
N GLU A 139 18.97 -12.48 -7.28
CA GLU A 139 20.09 -11.67 -7.74
C GLU A 139 19.78 -10.17 -7.52
N THR A 140 20.79 -9.37 -7.18
CA THR A 140 20.61 -7.94 -6.94
C THR A 140 20.02 -7.21 -8.14
N GLU A 141 20.41 -7.63 -9.35
CA GLU A 141 19.85 -7.12 -10.60
C GLU A 141 18.35 -7.43 -10.73
N GLN A 142 17.93 -8.66 -10.39
CA GLN A 142 16.52 -9.03 -10.38
C GLN A 142 15.74 -8.17 -9.38
N ILE A 143 16.25 -7.95 -8.17
CA ILE A 143 15.60 -7.09 -7.18
C ILE A 143 15.38 -5.69 -7.75
N PHE A 144 16.38 -5.11 -8.39
CA PHE A 144 16.27 -3.77 -8.99
C PHE A 144 15.25 -3.72 -10.13
N ILE A 145 15.35 -4.63 -11.10
CA ILE A 145 14.45 -4.69 -12.27
C ILE A 145 13.01 -4.93 -11.82
N TRP A 146 12.77 -5.91 -10.95
CA TRP A 146 11.44 -6.25 -10.48
C TRP A 146 10.86 -5.20 -9.53
N THR A 147 11.68 -4.40 -8.85
CA THR A 147 11.20 -3.20 -8.14
C THR A 147 10.60 -2.20 -9.13
N ILE A 148 11.28 -1.91 -10.23
CA ILE A 148 10.77 -0.98 -11.26
C ILE A 148 9.49 -1.52 -11.88
N ILE A 149 9.48 -2.79 -12.29
CA ILE A 149 8.30 -3.46 -12.84
C ILE A 149 7.15 -3.43 -11.83
N GLY A 150 7.43 -3.74 -10.57
CA GLY A 150 6.46 -3.71 -9.47
C GLY A 150 5.83 -2.33 -9.28
N CYS A 151 6.64 -1.26 -9.25
CA CYS A 151 6.14 0.10 -9.17
C CYS A 151 5.21 0.46 -10.34
N VAL A 152 5.54 0.02 -11.56
CA VAL A 152 4.71 0.25 -12.74
C VAL A 152 3.39 -0.52 -12.63
N ILE A 153 3.44 -1.81 -12.28
CA ILE A 153 2.25 -2.66 -12.12
C ILE A 153 1.32 -2.10 -11.04
N VAL A 154 1.87 -1.83 -9.84
CA VAL A 154 1.11 -1.28 -8.71
C VAL A 154 0.55 0.09 -9.06
N GLY A 155 1.33 0.95 -9.71
CA GLY A 155 0.86 2.27 -10.14
C GLY A 155 -0.31 2.21 -11.11
N PHE A 156 -0.27 1.32 -12.11
CA PHE A 156 -1.40 1.09 -13.00
C PHE A 156 -2.60 0.47 -12.28
N ASN A 157 -2.36 -0.48 -11.38
CA ASN A 157 -3.42 -1.11 -10.60
C ASN A 157 -4.16 -0.09 -9.72
N LEU A 158 -3.43 0.78 -9.01
CA LEU A 158 -3.99 1.86 -8.19
C LEU A 158 -4.92 2.76 -9.02
N ILE A 159 -4.48 3.16 -10.22
CA ILE A 159 -5.31 3.98 -11.12
C ILE A 159 -6.59 3.22 -11.51
N PHE A 160 -6.49 1.92 -11.78
CA PHE A 160 -7.64 1.08 -12.11
C PHE A 160 -8.59 0.93 -10.91
N ALA A 161 -8.08 0.53 -9.74
CA ALA A 161 -8.85 0.32 -8.52
C ALA A 161 -9.62 1.59 -8.11
N HIS A 162 -8.97 2.76 -8.14
CA HIS A 162 -9.63 4.04 -7.88
C HIS A 162 -10.76 4.32 -8.88
N LYS A 163 -10.53 4.10 -10.19
CA LYS A 163 -11.58 4.30 -11.20
C LYS A 163 -12.75 3.35 -11.02
N ALA A 164 -12.49 2.08 -10.72
CA ALA A 164 -13.50 1.07 -10.46
C ALA A 164 -14.34 1.43 -9.22
N ALA A 165 -13.69 1.82 -8.12
CA ALA A 165 -14.33 2.27 -6.90
C ALA A 165 -15.25 3.48 -7.14
N PHE A 166 -14.77 4.50 -7.85
CA PHE A 166 -15.59 5.67 -8.22
C PHE A 166 -16.77 5.29 -9.12
N TRP A 167 -16.57 4.37 -10.06
CA TRP A 167 -17.64 3.90 -10.94
C TRP A 167 -18.75 3.19 -10.16
N LEU A 168 -18.40 2.31 -9.21
CA LEU A 168 -19.36 1.62 -8.34
C LEU A 168 -20.15 2.61 -7.48
N GLN A 169 -19.46 3.57 -6.87
CA GLN A 169 -20.08 4.62 -6.06
C GLN A 169 -21.04 5.47 -6.90
N LYS A 170 -20.66 5.88 -8.11
CA LYS A 170 -21.52 6.70 -8.99
C LYS A 170 -22.81 5.98 -9.40
N ARG A 171 -22.76 4.64 -9.51
CA ARG A 171 -23.92 3.80 -9.79
C ARG A 171 -24.77 3.47 -8.55
N ARG A 172 -24.42 3.97 -7.37
CA ARG A 172 -25.08 3.68 -6.08
C ARG A 172 -25.16 2.17 -5.78
N ILE A 173 -24.18 1.41 -6.26
CA ILE A 173 -24.03 -0.01 -5.90
C ILE A 173 -23.48 -0.11 -4.46
N ILE A 174 -22.69 0.89 -4.05
CA ILE A 174 -22.08 1.09 -2.73
C ILE A 174 -22.18 2.54 -2.29
#